data_AF-A0A969XWR1-F1
#
_entry.id   AF-A0A969XWR1-F1
#
_cell.length_a   1.000
_cell.length_b   1.000
_cell.length_c   1.000
_cell.angle_alpha   90.00
_cell.angle_beta   90.00
_cell.angle_gamma   90.00
#
_symmetry.space_group_name_H-M   'P 1'
#
loop_
_entity.id
_entity.type
_entity.pdbx_description
1 polymer ?
#
loop_
_entity_poly.entity_id
_entity_poly.type
_entity_poly.pdbx_seq_one_letter_code
_entity_poly.pdbx_strand_id
1 'polypeptide(L)'
;MKRPSRQQRREAAEARLEADVHEAMMRLGWQVPTDDRAVRAAEEALAAEPVDLPASLGDARAVWEGRRAAEVRPRLEADEDGTVDVPLARAAREGGPIPPQIEQRMRADRLRAQRERDDESSGTAETS
;
A
#
# COMPACT_ATOMS: atom_id res chain seq x y z
N MET A 1 25.23 -16.65 -29.71
CA MET A 1 24.56 -16.23 -28.45
C MET A 1 24.77 -14.72 -28.24
N LYS A 2 23.71 -13.90 -28.26
CA LYS A 2 23.80 -12.46 -27.98
C LYS A 2 24.03 -12.25 -26.49
N ARG A 3 24.98 -11.38 -26.12
CA ARG A 3 25.19 -10.99 -24.71
C ARG A 3 24.10 -10.00 -24.29
N PRO A 4 23.55 -10.13 -23.07
CA PRO A 4 22.55 -9.20 -22.57
C PRO A 4 23.14 -7.81 -22.40
N SER A 5 22.34 -6.79 -22.73
CA SER A 5 22.71 -5.39 -22.62
C SER A 5 22.93 -4.98 -21.16
N ARG A 6 23.62 -3.86 -20.92
CA ARG A 6 23.80 -3.32 -19.56
C ARG A 6 22.46 -3.03 -18.88
N GLN A 7 21.50 -2.52 -19.64
CA GLN A 7 20.16 -2.24 -19.15
C GLN A 7 19.44 -3.52 -18.72
N GLN A 8 19.46 -4.56 -19.55
CA GLN A 8 18.87 -5.87 -19.22
C GLN A 8 19.46 -6.49 -17.96
N ARG A 9 20.77 -6.31 -17.72
CA ARG A 9 21.42 -6.79 -16.49
C ARG A 9 20.99 -6.01 -15.26
N ARG A 10 20.77 -4.70 -15.40
CA ARG A 10 20.31 -3.84 -14.30
C ARG A 10 18.87 -4.17 -13.92
N GLU A 11 17.97 -4.26 -14.90
CA GLU A 11 16.58 -4.66 -14.69
C GLU A 11 16.49 -6.04 -14.03
N ALA A 12 17.31 -7.00 -14.49
CA ALA A 12 17.37 -8.32 -13.86
C ALA A 12 17.93 -8.28 -12.42
N ALA A 13 18.81 -7.34 -12.09
CA ALA A 13 19.32 -7.17 -10.73
C ALA A 13 18.29 -6.52 -9.81
N GLU A 14 17.56 -5.52 -10.30
CA GLU A 14 16.47 -4.85 -9.56
C GLU A 14 15.33 -5.85 -9.28
N ALA A 15 14.92 -6.65 -10.27
CA ALA A 15 13.89 -7.68 -10.08
C ALA A 15 14.31 -8.75 -9.07
N ARG A 16 15.60 -9.10 -8.99
CA ARG A 16 16.11 -10.02 -7.98
C ARG A 16 16.07 -9.42 -6.59
N LEU A 17 16.52 -8.17 -6.45
CA LEU A 17 16.48 -7.46 -5.18
C LEU A 17 15.04 -7.34 -4.65
N GLU A 18 14.08 -7.01 -5.52
CA GLU A 18 12.68 -6.94 -5.16
C GLU A 18 12.15 -8.30 -4.68
N ALA A 19 12.50 -9.39 -5.37
CA ALA A 19 12.14 -10.74 -4.95
C ALA A 19 12.76 -11.09 -3.58
N ASP A 20 14.03 -10.76 -3.36
CA ASP A 20 14.73 -11.03 -2.09
C ASP A 20 14.11 -10.24 -0.93
N VAL A 21 13.76 -8.97 -1.15
CA VAL A 21 13.09 -8.13 -0.14
C VAL A 21 11.71 -8.67 0.18
N HIS A 22 10.92 -9.03 -0.85
CA HIS A 22 9.61 -9.62 -0.64
C HIS A 22 9.71 -10.94 0.14
N GLU A 23 10.65 -11.82 -0.20
CA GLU A 23 10.88 -13.07 0.54
C GLU A 23 11.25 -12.81 2.00
N ALA A 24 12.12 -11.83 2.27
CA ALA A 24 12.48 -11.43 3.62
C ALA A 24 11.28 -10.91 4.41
N MET A 25 10.44 -10.05 3.80
CA MET A 25 9.22 -9.55 4.44
C MET A 25 8.25 -10.67 4.80
N MET A 26 8.11 -11.67 3.94
CA MET A 26 7.28 -12.85 4.19
C MET A 26 7.84 -13.68 5.34
N ARG A 27 9.15 -13.95 5.37
CA ARG A 27 9.80 -14.72 6.45
C ARG A 27 9.76 -14.03 7.81
N LEU A 28 9.88 -12.70 7.82
CA LEU A 28 9.77 -11.89 9.04
C LEU A 28 8.31 -11.70 9.51
N GLY A 29 7.34 -12.19 8.75
CA GLY A 29 5.91 -12.03 9.05
C GLY A 29 5.41 -10.59 8.92
N TRP A 30 6.13 -9.73 8.18
CA TRP A 30 5.70 -8.35 7.91
C TRP A 30 4.59 -8.28 6.86
N GLN A 31 4.48 -9.33 6.05
CA GLN A 31 3.42 -9.48 5.06
C GLN A 31 2.75 -10.84 5.25
N VAL A 32 1.42 -10.83 5.14
CA VAL A 32 0.61 -12.04 5.22
C VAL A 32 0.48 -12.64 3.82
N PRO A 33 0.67 -13.97 3.64
CA PRO A 33 0.40 -14.64 2.38
C PRO A 33 -1.04 -14.38 1.90
N THR A 34 -1.21 -13.97 0.66
CA THR A 34 -2.52 -13.65 0.08
C THR A 34 -3.03 -14.69 -0.92
N ASP A 35 -2.21 -15.67 -1.29
CA ASP A 35 -2.56 -16.74 -2.22
C ASP A 35 -2.15 -18.13 -1.71
N ASP A 36 -2.81 -19.16 -2.24
CA ASP A 36 -2.65 -20.55 -1.80
C ASP A 36 -1.22 -21.08 -1.95
N ARG A 37 -0.48 -20.62 -2.96
CA ARG A 37 0.89 -21.06 -3.19
C ARG A 37 1.82 -20.49 -2.11
N ALA A 38 1.66 -19.20 -1.80
CA ALA A 38 2.42 -18.53 -0.75
C ALA A 38 2.11 -19.12 0.64
N VAL A 39 0.84 -19.46 0.90
CA VAL A 39 0.44 -20.16 2.14
C VAL A 39 1.17 -21.49 2.27
N ARG A 40 1.13 -22.35 1.24
CA ARG A 40 1.81 -23.66 1.28
C ARG A 40 3.31 -23.54 1.49
N ALA A 41 3.96 -22.58 0.83
CA ALA A 41 5.40 -22.36 1.01
C ALA A 41 5.75 -21.93 2.44
N ALA A 42 4.91 -21.11 3.08
CA ALA A 42 5.09 -20.72 4.47
C ALA A 42 4.86 -21.91 5.43
N GLU A 43 3.85 -22.74 5.17
CA GLU A 43 3.58 -23.96 5.94
C GLU A 43 4.75 -24.96 5.85
N GLU A 44 5.29 -25.17 4.65
CA GLU A 44 6.47 -26.04 4.44
C GLU A 44 7.70 -25.52 5.18
N ALA A 45 7.94 -24.20 5.14
CA ALA A 45 9.05 -23.58 5.87
C ALA A 45 8.91 -23.74 7.39
N LEU A 46 7.71 -23.54 7.94
CA LEU A 46 7.42 -23.75 9.36
C LEU A 46 7.52 -25.24 9.77
N ALA A 47 7.16 -26.16 8.87
CA ALA A 47 7.30 -27.59 9.12
C ALA A 47 8.77 -28.04 9.15
N ALA A 48 9.64 -27.39 8.37
CA ALA A 48 11.07 -27.67 8.35
C ALA A 48 11.80 -27.18 9.61
N GLU A 49 11.33 -26.07 10.20
CA GLU A 49 11.86 -25.49 11.44
C GLU A 49 10.75 -25.35 12.49
N PRO A 50 10.41 -26.44 13.21
CA PRO A 50 9.37 -26.39 14.22
C PRO A 50 9.79 -25.43 15.34
N VAL A 51 9.00 -24.38 15.54
CA VAL A 51 9.20 -23.41 16.60
C VAL A 51 8.47 -23.90 17.85
N ASP A 52 9.19 -23.95 18.98
CA ASP A 52 8.56 -24.21 20.28
C ASP A 52 7.66 -23.03 20.64
N LEU A 53 6.35 -23.29 20.62
CA LEU A 53 5.37 -22.30 21.06
C LEU A 53 5.42 -22.18 22.59
N PRO A 54 5.34 -20.96 23.13
CA PRO A 54 5.10 -20.76 24.56
C PRO A 54 3.89 -21.57 25.02
N ALA A 55 3.94 -22.11 26.25
CA ALA A 55 2.85 -22.91 26.81
C ALA A 55 1.48 -22.19 26.80
N SER A 56 1.50 -20.85 26.89
CA SER A 56 0.30 -20.01 26.79
C SER A 56 -0.38 -20.04 25.43
N LEU A 57 0.33 -20.43 24.36
CA LEU A 57 -0.18 -20.56 23.00
C LEU A 57 -0.49 -22.01 22.61
N GLY A 58 -0.23 -22.98 23.49
CA GLY A 58 -0.47 -24.41 23.23
C GLY A 58 -1.94 -24.80 23.19
N ASP A 59 -2.83 -23.99 23.78
CA ASP A 59 -4.28 -24.18 23.72
C ASP A 59 -4.93 -23.07 22.87
N ALA A 60 -5.24 -23.42 21.62
CA ALA A 60 -5.88 -22.51 20.67
C ALA A 60 -7.23 -21.95 21.17
N ARG A 61 -7.97 -22.74 21.96
CA ARG A 61 -9.26 -22.32 22.52
C ARG A 61 -9.06 -21.27 23.61
N ALA A 62 -8.11 -21.49 24.52
CA ALA A 62 -7.77 -20.53 25.57
C ALA A 62 -7.27 -19.20 24.98
N VAL A 63 -6.48 -19.23 23.91
CA VAL A 63 -6.02 -18.03 23.20
C VAL A 63 -7.18 -17.23 22.61
N TRP A 64 -8.11 -17.92 21.94
CA TRP A 64 -9.26 -17.29 21.31
C TRP A 64 -10.22 -16.67 22.34
N GLU A 65 -10.54 -17.42 23.40
CA GLU A 65 -11.42 -16.95 24.47
C GLU A 65 -10.80 -15.79 25.25
N GLY A 66 -9.49 -15.83 25.52
CA GLY A 66 -8.74 -14.73 26.14
C GLY A 66 -8.74 -13.44 25.30
N ARG A 67 -8.62 -13.54 23.97
CA ARG A 67 -8.75 -12.39 23.07
C ARG A 67 -10.15 -11.80 23.05
N ARG A 68 -11.19 -12.63 23.20
CA ARG A 68 -12.57 -12.16 23.22
C ARG A 68 -12.88 -11.33 24.48
N ALA A 69 -12.21 -11.62 25.59
CA ALA A 69 -12.26 -10.82 26.82
C ALA A 69 -11.45 -9.52 26.71
N ALA A 70 -10.38 -9.51 25.91
CA ALA A 70 -9.60 -8.33 25.57
C ALA A 70 -10.16 -7.66 24.30
N GLU A 71 -11.29 -6.96 24.40
CA GLU A 71 -11.72 -6.00 23.37
C GLU A 71 -10.75 -4.80 23.30
N VAL A 72 -9.49 -5.04 22.94
CA VAL A 72 -8.59 -3.99 22.51
C VAL A 72 -8.88 -3.78 21.02
N ARG A 73 -9.88 -2.96 20.73
CA ARG A 73 -10.03 -2.41 19.39
C ARG A 73 -8.75 -1.65 19.08
N PRO A 74 -8.07 -1.89 17.96
CA PRO A 74 -6.98 -1.01 17.54
C PRO A 74 -7.58 0.38 17.38
N ARG A 75 -7.25 1.28 18.31
CA ARG A 75 -7.67 2.67 18.27
C ARG A 75 -6.62 3.38 17.45
N LEU A 76 -6.99 3.74 16.22
CA LEU A 76 -6.18 4.66 15.43
C LEU A 76 -6.33 6.01 16.14
N GLU A 77 -5.33 6.40 16.91
CA GLU A 77 -5.21 7.78 17.38
C GLU A 77 -4.79 8.58 16.15
N ALA A 78 -5.80 9.10 15.44
CA ALA A 78 -5.56 10.13 14.45
C ALA A 78 -4.96 11.31 15.20
N ASP A 79 -3.77 11.74 14.79
CA ASP A 79 -3.15 12.94 15.32
C ASP A 79 -4.16 14.09 15.18
N GLU A 80 -4.68 14.57 16.31
CA GLU A 80 -5.65 15.67 16.39
C GLU A 80 -4.97 17.02 16.11
N ASP A 81 -3.97 17.03 15.23
CA ASP A 81 -3.42 18.23 14.61
C ASP A 81 -4.46 18.79 13.61
N GLY A 82 -5.62 19.17 14.15
CA GLY A 82 -6.52 20.29 13.87
C GLY A 82 -6.80 20.73 12.42
N THR A 83 -6.41 19.98 11.41
CA THR A 83 -6.36 20.49 10.03
C THR A 83 -7.30 19.76 9.08
N VAL A 84 -8.06 18.78 9.55
CA VAL A 84 -8.96 17.99 8.69
C VAL A 84 -10.33 17.75 9.33
N ASP A 85 -10.89 18.76 9.98
CA ASP A 85 -12.22 18.64 10.63
C ASP A 85 -13.39 18.51 9.65
N VAL A 86 -13.18 18.65 8.35
CA VAL A 86 -14.22 18.37 7.36
C VAL A 86 -13.62 17.58 6.21
N PRO A 87 -14.16 16.37 5.89
CA PRO A 87 -13.85 15.71 4.65
C PRO A 87 -14.25 16.64 3.51
N LEU A 88 -13.28 17.30 2.87
CA LEU A 88 -13.51 18.24 1.78
C LEU A 88 -14.33 17.60 0.65
N ALA A 89 -14.17 16.29 0.46
CA ALA A 89 -14.97 15.47 -0.46
C ALA A 89 -16.47 15.43 -0.11
N ARG A 90 -16.81 15.50 1.18
CA ARG A 90 -18.20 15.60 1.68
C ARG A 90 -18.73 17.02 1.55
N ALA A 91 -17.95 18.04 1.95
CA ALA A 91 -18.32 19.45 1.80
C ALA A 91 -18.60 19.82 0.33
N ALA A 92 -17.79 19.34 -0.61
CA ALA A 92 -18.00 19.57 -2.04
C ALA A 92 -19.27 18.89 -2.59
N ARG A 93 -19.70 17.76 -2.01
CA ARG A 93 -20.90 17.03 -2.41
C ARG A 93 -22.18 17.61 -1.79
N GLU A 94 -22.10 18.09 -0.56
CA GLU A 94 -23.24 18.60 0.21
C GLU A 94 -23.42 20.13 0.07
N GLY A 95 -22.61 20.79 -0.77
CA GLY A 95 -22.70 22.25 -1.01
C GLY A 95 -22.19 23.10 0.15
N GLY A 96 -21.37 22.53 1.03
CA GLY A 96 -20.75 23.24 2.14
C GLY A 96 -19.68 24.24 1.69
N PRO A 97 -19.37 25.26 2.50
CA PRO A 97 -18.38 26.27 2.15
C PRO A 97 -16.99 25.63 2.04
N ILE A 98 -16.39 25.70 0.85
CA ILE A 98 -15.00 25.29 0.61
C ILE A 98 -14.10 26.40 1.14
N PRO A 99 -13.07 26.10 1.96
CA PRO A 99 -12.13 27.11 2.41
C PRO A 99 -11.44 27.81 1.21
N PRO A 100 -11.24 29.14 1.25
CA PRO A 100 -10.77 29.92 0.10
C PRO A 100 -9.39 29.45 -0.42
N GLN A 101 -8.54 28.93 0.47
CA GLN A 101 -7.23 28.38 0.12
C GLN A 101 -7.34 27.10 -0.74
N ILE A 102 -8.35 26.27 -0.48
CA ILE A 102 -8.60 25.03 -1.23
C ILE A 102 -9.21 25.38 -2.59
N GLU A 103 -10.13 26.34 -2.65
CA GLU A 103 -10.72 26.81 -3.92
C GLU A 103 -9.64 27.35 -4.87
N GLN A 104 -8.68 28.12 -4.35
CA GLN A 104 -7.56 28.64 -5.13
C GLN A 104 -6.68 27.52 -5.69
N ARG A 105 -6.36 26.50 -4.88
CA ARG A 105 -5.59 25.33 -5.33
C ARG A 105 -6.33 24.56 -6.42
N MET A 106 -7.62 24.29 -6.23
CA MET A 106 -8.45 23.62 -7.24
C MET A 106 -8.53 24.39 -8.56
N ARG A 107 -8.57 25.73 -8.49
CA ARG A 107 -8.56 26.59 -9.68
C ARG A 107 -7.22 26.51 -10.42
N ALA A 108 -6.11 26.52 -9.68
CA ALA A 108 -4.77 26.37 -10.25
C ALA A 108 -4.59 25.00 -10.93
N ASP A 109 -5.05 23.92 -10.29
CA ASP A 109 -5.00 22.57 -10.85
C ASP A 109 -5.84 22.46 -12.13
N ARG A 110 -7.03 23.07 -12.16
CA ARG A 110 -7.88 23.10 -13.35
C ARG A 110 -7.23 23.83 -14.52
N LEU A 111 -6.59 24.97 -14.26
CA LEU A 111 -5.86 25.73 -15.29
C LEU A 111 -4.64 24.96 -15.80
N ARG A 112 -3.94 24.24 -14.92
CA ARG A 112 -2.80 23.39 -15.31
C ARG A 112 -3.26 22.25 -16.21
N ALA A 113 -4.27 21.50 -15.78
CA ALA A 113 -4.82 20.40 -16.56
C ALA A 113 -5.40 20.84 -17.91
N GLN A 114 -5.94 22.06 -17.99
CA GLN A 114 -6.43 22.61 -19.26
C GLN A 114 -5.28 22.92 -20.22
N ARG A 115 -4.19 23.54 -19.73
CA ARG A 115 -3.00 23.80 -20.55
C ARG A 115 -2.35 22.51 -21.06
N GLU A 116 -2.22 21.50 -20.20
CA GLU A 116 -1.67 20.19 -20.59
C GLU A 116 -2.50 19.54 -21.71
N ARG A 117 -3.84 19.65 -21.66
CA ARG A 117 -4.72 19.16 -22.74
C ARG A 117 -4.61 19.97 -24.04
N ASP A 118 -4.46 21.28 -23.95
CA ASP A 118 -4.35 22.15 -25.12
C ASP A 118 -2.98 21.92 -25.83
N ASP A 119 -1.92 21.71 -25.06
CA ASP A 119 -0.59 21.34 -25.56
C ASP A 119 -0.58 19.94 -26.22
N GLU A 120 -1.31 18.97 -25.66
CA GLU A 120 -1.50 17.65 -26.28
C GLU A 120 -2.32 17.71 -27.58
N SER A 121 -3.30 18.61 -27.67
CA SER A 121 -4.15 18.75 -28.88
C SER A 121 -3.44 19.47 -30.04
N SER A 122 -2.50 20.36 -29.74
CA SER A 122 -1.75 21.13 -30.74
C SER A 122 -0.56 20.36 -31.33
N GLY A 123 0.00 19.39 -30.60
CA GLY A 123 1.06 18.49 -31.11
C GLY A 123 0.61 17.46 -32.16
N THR A 124 -0.69 17.20 -32.30
CA THR A 124 -1.24 16.24 -33.27
C THR A 124 -1.54 16.81 -34.66
N ALA A 125 -1.35 18.12 -34.89
CA ALA A 125 -1.68 18.76 -36.17
C ALA A 125 -0.50 18.95 -37.15
N GLU A 126 0.76 18.70 -36.74
CA GLU A 126 1.96 18.96 -37.58
C GLU A 126 2.56 17.72 -38.27
N THR A 127 1.87 16.58 -38.27
CA THR A 127 2.30 15.38 -39.02
C THR A 127 1.17 14.81 -39.87
N SER A 128 0.81 15.49 -40.95
CA SER A 128 0.08 14.92 -42.09
C SER A 128 0.45 15.64 -43.38
#